data_AF-A0A945PHV5-F1
#
_entry.id   AF-A0A945PHV5-F1
#
_cell.length_a   1.000
_cell.length_b   1.000
_cell.length_c   1.000
_cell.angle_alpha   90.00
_cell.angle_beta   90.00
_cell.angle_gamma   90.00
#
_symmetry.space_group_name_H-M   'P 1'
#
loop_
_entity.id
_entity.type
_entity.pdbx_description
1 polymer ?
#
loop_
_entity_poly.entity_id
_entity_poly.type
_entity_poly.pdbx_seq_one_letter_code
_entity_poly.pdbx_strand_id
1 'polypeptide(L)'
;MNKSYYHFFLSALLIPLFYSMVGLIFIVAPELPTSDLKISNDIACIPLLFTQEIGVLFLVFSILIRQIYNKSHKIYLSLNSTFILVLIMVSCIEPYLYFKMPNHSAPELLIILFINLFFIGLLIYEKKAH
;
A
#
# COMPACT_ATOMS: atom_id res chain seq x y z
N MET A 1 -2.40 38.85 -12.14
CA MET A 1 -2.39 37.51 -12.77
C MET A 1 -1.96 36.50 -11.71
N ASN A 2 -2.90 35.70 -11.23
CA ASN A 2 -2.66 34.71 -10.18
C ASN A 2 -1.87 33.55 -10.81
N LYS A 3 -0.59 33.40 -10.47
CA LYS A 3 0.19 32.23 -10.87
C LYS A 3 -0.35 31.04 -10.09
N SER A 4 -1.30 30.32 -10.66
CA SER A 4 -1.71 29.01 -10.18
C SER A 4 -0.58 28.05 -10.51
N TYR A 5 0.38 27.91 -9.59
CA TYR A 5 1.35 26.85 -9.65
C TYR A 5 0.59 25.53 -9.44
N TYR A 6 0.41 24.77 -10.52
CA TYR A 6 -0.02 23.38 -10.43
C TYR A 6 1.07 22.63 -9.65
N HIS A 7 0.87 22.47 -8.35
CA HIS A 7 1.76 21.66 -7.54
C HIS A 7 1.52 20.19 -7.90
N PHE A 8 2.49 19.63 -8.63
CA PHE A 8 2.51 18.24 -8.98
C PHE A 8 3.01 17.44 -7.78
N PHE A 9 2.12 16.62 -7.20
CA PHE A 9 2.48 15.70 -6.13
C PHE A 9 2.82 14.37 -6.77
N LEU A 10 4.08 13.97 -6.68
CA LEU A 10 4.56 12.69 -7.19
C LEU A 10 3.86 11.53 -6.46
N SER A 11 3.53 11.70 -5.18
CA SER A 11 2.75 10.72 -4.41
C SER A 11 1.35 10.49 -5.01
N ALA A 12 0.71 11.52 -5.56
CA ALA A 12 -0.62 11.43 -6.18
C ALA A 12 -0.60 10.67 -7.52
N LEU A 13 0.58 10.38 -8.04
CA LEU A 13 0.79 9.46 -9.16
C LEU A 13 1.20 8.07 -8.66
N LEU A 14 2.25 7.99 -7.84
CA LEU A 14 2.87 6.72 -7.45
C LEU A 14 1.98 5.88 -6.53
N ILE A 15 1.31 6.49 -5.55
CA ILE A 15 0.49 5.76 -4.57
C ILE A 15 -0.73 5.11 -5.24
N PRO A 16 -1.54 5.84 -6.05
CA PRO A 16 -2.61 5.20 -6.81
C PRO A 16 -2.10 4.11 -7.76
N LEU A 17 -0.98 4.34 -8.45
CA LEU A 17 -0.43 3.37 -9.40
C LEU A 17 -0.02 2.07 -8.69
N PHE A 18 0.64 2.18 -7.53
CA PHE A 18 1.00 1.05 -6.71
C PHE A 18 -0.23 0.25 -6.27
N TYR A 19 -1.23 0.90 -5.66
CA TYR A 19 -2.46 0.22 -5.23
C TYR A 19 -3.25 -0.37 -6.40
N SER A 20 -3.18 0.25 -7.58
CA SER A 20 -3.81 -0.30 -8.79
C SER A 20 -3.12 -1.59 -9.24
N MET A 21 -1.79 -1.63 -9.26
CA MET A 21 -1.02 -2.84 -9.59
C MET A 21 -1.30 -3.97 -8.60
N VAL A 22 -1.30 -3.67 -7.29
CA VAL A 22 -1.64 -4.65 -6.25
C VAL A 22 -3.06 -5.18 -6.45
N GLY A 23 -4.03 -4.29 -6.71
CA GLY A 23 -5.41 -4.68 -6.97
C GLY A 23 -5.56 -5.59 -8.19
N LEU A 24 -4.85 -5.28 -9.28
CA LEU A 24 -4.84 -6.11 -10.50
C LEU A 24 -4.24 -7.50 -10.25
N ILE A 25 -3.15 -7.59 -9.49
CA ILE A 25 -2.53 -8.88 -9.14
C ILE A 25 -3.56 -9.78 -8.44
N PHE A 26 -4.29 -9.27 -7.44
CA PHE A 26 -5.30 -10.05 -6.72
C PHE A 26 -6.53 -10.41 -7.55
N ILE A 27 -6.89 -9.62 -8.56
CA ILE A 27 -8.02 -9.95 -9.44
C ILE A 27 -7.64 -11.06 -10.42
N VAL A 28 -6.44 -10.98 -11.00
CA VAL A 28 -5.96 -11.90 -12.03
C VAL A 28 -5.46 -13.21 -11.43
N ALA A 29 -4.79 -13.14 -10.27
CA ALA A 29 -4.24 -14.27 -9.55
C ALA A 29 -4.70 -14.22 -8.08
N PRO A 30 -5.98 -14.53 -7.80
CA PRO A 30 -6.52 -14.50 -6.44
C PRO A 30 -6.00 -15.63 -5.55
N GLU A 31 -5.43 -16.69 -6.13
CA GLU A 31 -4.97 -17.86 -5.39
C GLU A 31 -3.46 -17.77 -5.13
N LEU A 32 -3.03 -17.89 -3.87
CA LEU A 32 -1.63 -18.17 -3.55
C LEU A 32 -1.25 -19.54 -4.11
N PRO A 33 -0.04 -19.70 -4.69
CA PRO A 33 0.45 -21.02 -5.09
C PRO A 33 0.44 -21.94 -3.86
N THR A 34 -0.37 -22.99 -3.92
CA THR A 34 -0.58 -23.97 -2.84
C THR A 34 0.71 -24.67 -2.39
N SER A 35 1.76 -24.62 -3.21
CA SER A 35 3.10 -25.09 -2.89
C SER A 35 3.78 -24.35 -1.74
N ASP A 36 3.39 -23.09 -1.49
CA ASP A 36 3.98 -22.26 -0.42
C ASP A 36 3.26 -22.41 0.92
N LEU A 37 2.15 -23.15 0.96
CA LEU A 37 1.35 -23.44 2.16
C LEU A 37 1.64 -24.83 2.76
N LYS A 38 2.87 -25.37 2.63
CA LYS A 38 3.33 -26.51 3.45
C LYS A 38 3.60 -26.08 4.90
N ILE A 39 2.62 -25.43 5.54
CA ILE A 39 2.61 -25.18 6.98
C ILE A 39 2.09 -26.47 7.61
N SER A 40 2.88 -27.08 8.50
CA SER A 40 2.51 -28.29 9.23
C SER A 40 1.13 -28.11 9.87
N ASN A 41 0.27 -29.12 9.72
CA ASN A 41 -1.16 -29.17 10.03
C ASN A 41 -1.65 -28.70 11.42
N ASP A 42 -0.78 -28.18 12.29
CA ASP A 42 -1.10 -27.83 13.68
C ASP A 42 -1.13 -26.31 13.97
N ILE A 43 -0.75 -25.43 13.03
CA ILE A 43 -0.77 -23.98 13.27
C ILE A 43 -1.68 -23.29 12.24
N ALA A 44 -2.95 -23.22 12.62
CA ALA A 44 -3.95 -22.28 12.17
C ALA A 44 -4.33 -22.34 10.67
N CYS A 45 -5.54 -22.85 10.42
CA CYS A 45 -6.43 -22.33 9.38
C CYS A 45 -6.61 -20.82 9.58
N ILE A 46 -5.64 -20.03 9.13
CA ILE A 46 -5.90 -18.67 8.69
C ILE A 46 -6.13 -18.87 7.19
N PRO A 47 -7.37 -19.08 6.71
CA PRO A 47 -7.63 -18.94 5.29
C PRO A 47 -7.21 -17.52 4.98
N LEU A 48 -6.03 -17.39 4.37
CA LEU A 48 -5.44 -16.11 4.08
C LEU A 48 -6.47 -15.42 3.19
N LEU A 49 -7.11 -14.38 3.76
CA LEU A 49 -8.08 -13.51 3.11
C LEU A 49 -7.37 -12.80 1.95
N PHE A 50 -7.09 -13.49 0.87
CA PHE A 50 -6.59 -12.94 -0.38
C PHE A 50 -7.56 -13.42 -1.42
N THR A 51 -8.64 -12.66 -1.53
CA THR A 51 -9.75 -12.97 -2.41
C THR A 51 -9.90 -11.83 -3.43
N GLN A 52 -10.57 -12.08 -4.54
CA GLN A 52 -10.74 -11.07 -5.59
C GLN A 52 -11.35 -9.77 -5.05
N GLU A 53 -12.17 -9.84 -4.00
CA GLU A 53 -12.79 -8.71 -3.32
C GLU A 53 -11.76 -7.74 -2.74
N ILE A 54 -10.63 -8.24 -2.25
CA ILE A 54 -9.54 -7.40 -1.73
C ILE A 54 -8.82 -6.70 -2.87
N GLY A 55 -8.63 -7.38 -4.01
CA GLY A 55 -8.13 -6.75 -5.23
C GLY A 55 -9.04 -5.62 -5.72
N VAL A 56 -10.36 -5.85 -5.73
CA VAL A 56 -11.35 -4.81 -6.05
C VAL A 56 -11.27 -3.64 -5.06
N LEU A 57 -11.11 -3.91 -3.77
CA LEU A 57 -10.97 -2.88 -2.75
C LEU A 57 -9.73 -2.00 -3.01
N PHE A 58 -8.58 -2.60 -3.35
CA PHE A 58 -7.36 -1.85 -3.72
C PHE A 58 -7.55 -0.99 -4.97
N LEU A 59 -8.25 -1.49 -5.99
CA LEU A 59 -8.57 -0.70 -7.19
C LEU A 59 -9.49 0.49 -6.88
N VAL A 60 -10.57 0.25 -6.13
CA VAL A 60 -11.49 1.33 -5.70
C VAL A 60 -10.72 2.38 -4.91
N PHE A 61 -9.87 1.96 -3.99
CA PHE A 61 -9.06 2.87 -3.18
C PHE A 61 -8.08 3.69 -4.03
N SER A 62 -7.40 3.07 -5.00
CA SER A 62 -6.54 3.75 -5.97
C SER A 62 -7.29 4.86 -6.74
N ILE A 63 -8.46 4.52 -7.28
CA ILE A 63 -9.31 5.47 -8.03
C ILE A 63 -9.74 6.63 -7.12
N LEU A 64 -10.15 6.34 -5.88
CA LEU A 64 -10.57 7.35 -4.92
C LEU A 64 -9.45 8.35 -4.60
N ILE A 65 -8.23 7.87 -4.33
CA ILE A 65 -7.08 8.74 -4.08
C ILE A 65 -6.84 9.68 -5.26
N ARG A 66 -6.88 9.14 -6.49
CA ARG A 66 -6.69 9.94 -7.70
C ARG A 66 -7.81 10.96 -7.91
N GLN A 67 -9.06 10.59 -7.65
CA GLN A 67 -10.20 11.50 -7.72
C GLN A 67 -10.11 12.62 -6.68
N ILE A 68 -9.69 12.32 -5.45
CA ILE A 68 -9.48 13.31 -4.40
C ILE A 68 -8.41 14.32 -4.82
N TYR A 69 -7.29 13.84 -5.36
CA TYR A 69 -6.24 14.71 -5.89
C TYR A 69 -6.75 15.65 -7.00
N ASN A 70 -7.48 15.09 -7.98
CA ASN A 70 -8.04 15.87 -9.09
C ASN A 70 -9.08 16.90 -8.63
N LYS A 71 -9.81 16.61 -7.54
CA LYS A 71 -10.87 17.49 -7.02
C LYS A 71 -10.33 18.59 -6.10
N SER A 72 -9.35 18.28 -5.24
CA SER A 72 -8.76 19.25 -4.33
C SER A 72 -7.40 18.81 -3.78
N HIS A 73 -6.34 19.54 -4.17
CA HIS A 73 -5.01 19.36 -3.61
C HIS A 73 -4.96 19.59 -2.09
N LYS A 74 -5.79 20.49 -1.56
CA LYS A 74 -5.85 20.77 -0.11
C LYS A 74 -6.39 19.56 0.66
N ILE A 75 -7.42 18.89 0.12
CA ILE A 75 -7.98 17.69 0.75
C ILE A 75 -6.96 16.55 0.66
N TYR A 76 -6.30 16.39 -0.49
CA TYR A 76 -5.22 15.42 -0.66
C TYR A 76 -4.09 15.62 0.39
N LEU A 77 -3.64 16.86 0.56
CA LEU A 77 -2.61 17.20 1.54
C LEU A 77 -3.08 16.98 2.99
N SER A 78 -4.36 17.20 3.27
CA SER A 78 -4.96 16.89 4.59
C SER A 78 -4.92 15.39 4.89
N LEU A 79 -5.18 14.54 3.89
CA LEU A 79 -5.15 13.08 4.01
C LEU A 79 -3.74 12.52 4.14
N ASN A 80 -2.73 13.28 3.72
CA ASN A 80 -1.32 12.90 3.79
C ASN A 80 -0.92 12.39 5.21
N SER A 81 -1.39 13.08 6.26
CA SER A 81 -1.11 12.65 7.66
C SER A 81 -1.73 11.29 8.00
N THR A 82 -2.91 11.01 7.48
CA THR A 82 -3.59 9.71 7.67
C THR A 82 -2.86 8.61 6.90
N PHE A 83 -2.42 8.88 5.66
CA PHE A 83 -1.62 7.92 4.89
C PHE A 83 -0.30 7.58 5.57
N ILE A 84 0.42 8.58 6.06
CA ILE A 84 1.67 8.37 6.81
C ILE A 84 1.40 7.48 8.04
N LEU A 85 0.34 7.75 8.80
CA LEU A 85 -0.02 6.95 9.98
C LEU A 85 -0.30 5.49 9.61
N VAL A 86 -1.09 5.26 8.56
CA VAL A 86 -1.40 3.90 8.09
C VAL A 86 -0.13 3.18 7.64
N LEU A 87 0.73 3.84 6.86
CA LEU A 87 1.99 3.25 6.40
C LEU A 87 2.92 2.91 7.57
N ILE A 88 3.02 3.77 8.59
CA ILE A 88 3.81 3.48 9.80
C ILE A 88 3.25 2.25 10.53
N MET A 89 1.92 2.17 10.71
CA MET A 89 1.30 1.02 11.36
C MET A 89 1.61 -0.29 10.62
N VAL A 90 1.49 -0.29 9.29
CA VAL A 90 1.83 -1.46 8.45
C VAL A 90 3.32 -1.79 8.57
N SER A 91 4.20 -0.79 8.50
CA SER A 91 5.65 -0.97 8.66
C SER A 91 6.07 -1.48 10.04
N CYS A 92 5.28 -1.28 11.09
CA CYS A 92 5.54 -1.89 12.40
C CYS A 92 5.14 -3.37 12.45
N ILE A 93 4.14 -3.78 11.67
CA ILE A 93 3.66 -5.18 11.63
C ILE A 93 4.61 -6.07 10.81
N GLU A 94 5.26 -5.52 9.78
CA GLU A 94 6.14 -6.25 8.87
C GLU A 94 7.35 -6.92 9.55
N PRO A 95 8.15 -6.24 10.41
CA PRO A 95 9.22 -6.90 11.17
C PRO A 95 8.71 -8.02 12.07
N TYR A 96 7.54 -7.83 12.69
CA TYR A 96 6.92 -8.86 13.52
C TYR A 96 6.57 -10.11 12.70
N LEU A 97 5.99 -9.94 11.51
CA LEU A 97 5.69 -11.04 10.60
C LEU A 97 6.97 -11.71 10.07
N TYR A 98 8.01 -10.93 9.77
CA TYR A 98 9.30 -11.44 9.30
C TYR A 98 9.92 -12.45 10.27
N PHE A 99 9.94 -12.15 11.57
CA PHE A 99 10.48 -13.07 12.58
C PHE A 99 9.57 -14.26 12.87
N LYS A 100 8.25 -14.13 12.66
CA LYS A 100 7.28 -15.20 12.92
C LYS A 100 7.13 -16.19 11.77
N MET A 101 7.40 -15.77 10.52
CA MET A 101 7.27 -16.58 9.31
C MET A 101 8.54 -16.52 8.43
N PRO A 102 9.73 -16.87 8.98
CA PRO A 102 11.00 -16.65 8.30
C PRO A 102 11.20 -17.50 7.02
N ASN A 103 10.52 -18.65 6.90
CA ASN A 103 10.75 -19.60 5.81
C ASN A 103 9.84 -19.40 4.58
N HIS A 104 8.78 -18.59 4.68
CA HIS A 104 7.75 -18.50 3.63
C HIS A 104 7.69 -17.16 2.89
N SER A 105 8.05 -16.03 3.53
CA SER A 105 7.82 -14.70 2.92
C SER A 105 8.86 -13.64 3.34
N ALA A 106 9.99 -14.05 3.92
CA ALA A 106 11.01 -13.16 4.46
C ALA A 106 11.54 -12.09 3.47
N PRO A 107 11.95 -12.41 2.23
CA PRO A 107 12.45 -11.39 1.31
C PRO A 107 11.35 -10.43 0.82
N GLU A 108 10.13 -10.92 0.66
CA GLU A 108 8.98 -10.12 0.20
C GLU A 108 8.57 -9.08 1.26
N LEU A 109 8.52 -9.49 2.54
CA LEU A 109 8.23 -8.60 3.66
C LEU A 109 9.24 -7.46 3.78
N LEU A 110 10.53 -7.72 3.52
CA LEU A 110 11.56 -6.68 3.50
C LEU A 110 11.39 -5.70 2.32
N ILE A 111 10.98 -6.20 1.15
CA ILE A 111 10.69 -5.36 -0.02
C ILE A 111 9.49 -4.45 0.27
N ILE A 112 8.41 -4.99 0.83
CA ILE A 112 7.22 -4.19 1.18
C ILE A 112 7.57 -3.14 2.24
N LEU A 113 8.37 -3.50 3.25
CA LEU A 113 8.87 -2.56 4.25
C LEU A 113 9.64 -1.40 3.61
N PHE A 114 10.53 -1.70 2.67
CA PHE A 114 11.28 -0.66 1.97
C PHE A 114 10.36 0.25 1.14
N ILE A 115 9.38 -0.32 0.43
CA ILE A 115 8.38 0.45 -0.33
C ILE A 115 7.57 1.37 0.60
N ASN A 116 7.13 0.87 1.75
CA ASN A 116 6.39 1.66 2.72
C ASN A 116 7.23 2.82 3.27
N LEU A 117 8.49 2.57 3.63
CA LEU A 117 9.42 3.61 4.08
C LEU A 117 9.66 4.66 3.00
N PHE A 118 9.79 4.25 1.73
CA PHE A 118 9.90 5.16 0.60
C PHE A 118 8.66 6.06 0.47
N PHE A 119 7.45 5.49 0.53
CA PHE A 119 6.21 6.28 0.47
C PHE A 119 6.05 7.23 1.66
N ILE A 120 6.41 6.80 2.88
CA ILE A 120 6.44 7.68 4.05
C ILE A 120 7.37 8.88 3.80
N GLY A 121 8.59 8.62 3.34
CA GLY A 121 9.57 9.67 3.04
C GLY A 121 9.05 10.64 1.98
N LEU A 122 8.45 10.13 0.91
CA LEU A 122 7.85 10.93 -0.16
C LEU A 122 6.72 11.83 0.38
N LEU A 123 5.82 11.25 1.17
CA LEU A 123 4.68 11.95 1.75
C LEU A 123 5.09 13.05 2.75
N ILE A 124 6.11 12.80 3.57
CA ILE A 124 6.69 13.79 4.49
C ILE A 124 7.35 14.92 3.71
N TYR A 125 8.12 14.59 2.67
CA TYR A 125 8.78 15.58 1.81
C TYR A 125 7.77 16.53 1.18
N GLU A 126 6.71 15.99 0.57
CA GLU A 126 5.68 16.79 -0.08
C GLU A 126 4.87 17.63 0.92
N LYS A 127 4.64 17.13 2.14
CA LYS A 127 3.99 17.91 3.21
C LYS A 127 4.85 19.07 3.70
N LYS A 128 6.18 18.95 3.65
CA LYS A 128 7.10 20.00 4.08
C LYS A 128 7.35 21.04 2.98
N ALA A 129 7.23 20.64 1.72
CA ALA A 129 7.44 21.50 0.56
C ALA A 129 6.23 22.40 0.22
N HIS A 130 5.06 22.14 0.80
CA HIS A 130 3.78 22.83 0.54
C HIS A 130 3.06 23.24 1.82
#